data_AF-A0A2V6XCM2-F1
#
_entry.id   AF-A0A2V6XCM2-F1
#
_cell.length_a   1.000
_cell.length_b   1.000
_cell.length_c   1.000
_cell.angle_alpha   90.00
_cell.angle_beta   90.00
_cell.angle_gamma   90.00
#
_symmetry.space_group_name_H-M   'P 1'
#
loop_
_entity.id
_entity.type
_entity.pdbx_description
1 polymer ?
#
loop_
_entity_poly.entity_id
_entity_poly.type
_entity_poly.pdbx_seq_one_letter_code
_entity_poly.pdbx_strand_id
1 'polypeptide(L)'
;MSDGTDQQFLQSVFLMEAWDTLASIEDGLAALMRSPEATASVAEMRLVTHRLRGSAALNGLPHLAALAATMEETVEHLAAARPGTGGRDVEALCAMAVVLKAALDTIGTTGAEDGEAIATALARHAPSSAQMAATETGRKLAELDTFFSERMDVLEYFVPEAVEHLESMAQSLLGLERDGSTDSAIATLFRAVHTLKGAAYTVGCGMIGDLAHRIEDMLGDVRDGHRTFTRTAIETVFAGMDALRLLVRSAEDPVEGRGAAYDRALALLVALPALEAEATGEPAPEVARELATRVTGLGESTVVAHRAEAARPIRPSIRVNLDRLDSLMSLVGELVIARSRLDTWCSSSRPAISCRSRSRG
;
A
#
# COMPACT_ATOMS: atom_id res chain seq x y z
N MET A 1 -29.96 -3.93 -51.95
CA MET A 1 -31.11 -3.26 -51.29
C MET A 1 -31.58 -3.99 -50.03
N SER A 2 -31.06 -5.18 -49.68
CA SER A 2 -31.43 -5.91 -48.43
C SER A 2 -30.70 -5.42 -47.17
N ASP A 3 -29.42 -5.04 -47.30
CA ASP A 3 -28.52 -4.77 -46.17
C ASP A 3 -28.98 -3.64 -45.22
N GLY A 4 -29.54 -2.56 -45.76
CA GLY A 4 -29.91 -1.39 -44.95
C GLY A 4 -31.18 -1.60 -44.11
N THR A 5 -32.09 -2.47 -44.55
CA THR A 5 -33.34 -2.75 -43.82
C THR A 5 -33.09 -3.73 -42.67
N ASP A 6 -32.20 -4.70 -42.88
CA ASP A 6 -31.82 -5.67 -41.85
C ASP A 6 -31.03 -4.99 -40.73
N GLN A 7 -30.13 -4.05 -41.06
CA GLN A 7 -29.40 -3.25 -40.07
C GLN A 7 -30.31 -2.34 -39.25
N GLN A 8 -31.29 -1.69 -39.88
CA GLN A 8 -32.26 -0.84 -39.19
C GLN A 8 -33.17 -1.64 -38.25
N PHE A 9 -33.52 -2.88 -38.63
CA PHE A 9 -34.27 -3.79 -37.77
C PHE A 9 -33.45 -4.22 -36.54
N LEU A 10 -32.20 -4.66 -36.73
CA LEU A 10 -31.32 -5.05 -35.62
C LEU A 10 -31.08 -3.91 -34.64
N GLN A 11 -30.89 -2.69 -35.15
CA GLN A 11 -30.75 -1.50 -34.32
C GLN A 11 -32.02 -1.19 -33.52
N SER A 12 -33.21 -1.40 -34.09
CA SER A 12 -34.47 -1.19 -33.36
C SER A 12 -34.67 -2.20 -32.23
N VAL A 13 -34.27 -3.45 -32.43
CA VAL A 13 -34.30 -4.50 -31.40
C VAL A 13 -33.30 -4.16 -30.30
N PHE A 14 -32.08 -3.80 -30.67
CA PHE A 14 -31.05 -3.35 -29.73
C PHE A 14 -31.54 -2.18 -28.85
N LEU A 15 -32.12 -1.15 -29.46
CA LEU A 15 -32.60 0.01 -28.72
C LEU A 15 -33.71 -0.35 -27.73
N MET A 16 -34.64 -1.22 -28.12
CA MET A 16 -35.69 -1.72 -27.21
C MET A 16 -35.08 -2.40 -25.97
N GLU A 17 -34.14 -3.33 -26.18
CA GLU A 17 -33.44 -4.02 -25.08
C GLU A 17 -32.58 -3.07 -24.23
N ALA A 18 -31.96 -2.06 -24.86
CA ALA A 18 -31.15 -1.07 -24.17
C ALA A 18 -31.99 -0.14 -23.28
N TRP A 19 -33.20 0.23 -23.72
CA TRP A 19 -34.15 0.98 -22.90
C TRP A 19 -34.68 0.18 -21.72
N ASP A 20 -34.98 -1.11 -21.91
CA ASP A 20 -35.37 -2.01 -20.82
C ASP A 20 -34.23 -2.18 -19.80
N THR A 21 -32.99 -2.24 -20.29
CA THR A 21 -31.79 -2.27 -19.46
C THR A 21 -31.64 -0.99 -18.63
N LEU A 22 -31.82 0.18 -19.26
CA LEU A 22 -31.77 1.46 -18.56
C LEU A 22 -32.84 1.54 -17.46
N ALA A 23 -34.08 1.12 -17.75
CA ALA A 23 -35.15 1.09 -16.75
C ALA A 23 -34.79 0.19 -15.56
N SER A 24 -34.21 -0.99 -15.83
CA SER A 24 -33.74 -1.91 -14.77
C SER A 24 -32.64 -1.29 -13.89
N ILE A 25 -31.73 -0.50 -14.50
CA ILE A 25 -30.70 0.23 -13.77
C ILE A 25 -31.32 1.34 -12.90
N GLU A 26 -32.25 2.12 -13.44
CA GLU A 26 -32.95 3.19 -12.70
C GLU A 26 -33.73 2.64 -11.50
N ASP A 27 -34.44 1.51 -11.68
CA ASP A 27 -35.16 0.83 -10.61
C ASP A 27 -34.21 0.32 -9.51
N GLY A 28 -33.08 -0.25 -9.91
CA GLY A 28 -32.03 -0.70 -8.99
C GLY A 28 -31.41 0.44 -8.18
N LEU A 29 -31.13 1.57 -8.82
CA LEU A 29 -30.63 2.77 -8.16
C LEU A 29 -31.65 3.37 -7.19
N ALA A 30 -32.93 3.43 -7.60
CA ALA A 30 -34.01 3.89 -6.73
C ALA A 30 -34.19 2.99 -5.50
N ALA A 31 -33.98 1.68 -5.65
CA ALA A 31 -33.99 0.73 -4.52
C ALA A 31 -32.83 1.01 -3.55
N LEU A 32 -31.62 1.24 -4.06
CA LEU A 32 -30.44 1.56 -3.25
C LEU A 32 -30.57 2.89 -2.50
N MET A 33 -31.19 3.90 -3.12
CA MET A 33 -31.48 5.18 -2.45
C MET A 33 -32.47 5.04 -1.29
N ARG A 34 -33.40 4.08 -1.37
CA ARG A 34 -34.34 3.77 -0.28
C ARG A 34 -33.72 2.87 0.79
N SER A 35 -32.88 1.92 0.37
CA SER A 35 -32.23 0.96 1.25
C SER A 35 -30.82 0.65 0.75
N PRO A 36 -29.76 1.13 1.45
CA PRO A 36 -28.37 0.88 1.07
C PRO A 36 -27.94 -0.60 1.09
N GLU A 37 -28.78 -1.50 1.63
CA GLU A 37 -28.51 -2.93 1.74
C GLU A 37 -29.16 -3.78 0.62
N ALA A 38 -29.70 -3.13 -0.43
CA ALA A 38 -30.37 -3.79 -1.55
C ALA A 38 -29.40 -4.57 -2.48
N THR A 39 -28.73 -5.59 -1.94
CA THR A 39 -27.74 -6.43 -2.63
C THR A 39 -28.28 -7.13 -3.88
N ALA A 40 -29.57 -7.49 -3.88
CA ALA A 40 -30.24 -8.05 -5.05
C ALA A 40 -30.25 -7.08 -6.24
N SER A 41 -30.49 -5.78 -5.98
CA SER A 41 -30.48 -4.74 -7.02
C SER A 41 -29.09 -4.53 -7.60
N VAL A 42 -28.03 -4.62 -6.79
CA VAL A 42 -26.64 -4.55 -7.27
C VAL A 42 -26.31 -5.72 -8.19
N ALA A 43 -26.72 -6.93 -7.82
CA ALA A 43 -26.49 -8.13 -8.64
C ALA A 43 -27.21 -8.07 -9.99
N GLU A 44 -28.44 -7.57 -10.01
CA GLU A 44 -29.23 -7.35 -11.23
C GLU A 44 -28.58 -6.29 -12.13
N MET A 45 -28.21 -5.14 -11.56
CA MET A 45 -27.52 -4.07 -12.30
C MET A 45 -26.24 -4.57 -12.96
N ARG A 46 -25.45 -5.41 -12.28
CA ARG A 46 -24.22 -5.97 -12.85
C ARG A 46 -24.49 -6.83 -14.09
N LEU A 47 -25.54 -7.63 -14.04
CA LEU A 47 -25.91 -8.50 -15.15
C LEU A 47 -26.39 -7.69 -16.35
N VAL A 48 -27.21 -6.66 -16.13
CA VAL A 48 -27.75 -5.85 -17.23
C VAL A 48 -26.68 -4.91 -17.84
N THR A 49 -25.77 -4.34 -17.05
CA THR A 49 -24.65 -3.53 -17.59
C THR A 49 -23.66 -4.37 -18.40
N HIS A 50 -23.34 -5.59 -17.94
CA HIS A 50 -22.52 -6.53 -18.71
C HIS A 50 -23.15 -6.89 -20.06
N ARG A 51 -24.46 -7.16 -20.07
CA ARG A 51 -25.21 -7.45 -21.31
C ARG A 51 -25.25 -6.24 -22.24
N LEU A 52 -25.51 -5.04 -21.71
CA LEU A 52 -25.53 -3.81 -22.49
C LEU A 52 -24.18 -3.56 -23.17
N ARG A 53 -23.07 -3.75 -22.43
CA ARG A 53 -21.72 -3.64 -22.97
C ARG A 53 -21.50 -4.58 -24.15
N GLY A 54 -21.83 -5.87 -23.99
CA GLY A 54 -21.69 -6.85 -25.06
C GLY A 54 -22.56 -6.52 -26.27
N SER A 55 -23.82 -6.17 -26.04
CA SER A 55 -24.78 -5.87 -27.10
C SER A 55 -24.42 -4.58 -27.86
N ALA A 56 -23.98 -3.53 -27.17
CA ALA A 56 -23.52 -2.28 -27.79
C ALA A 56 -22.28 -2.51 -28.67
N ALA A 57 -21.31 -3.31 -28.20
CA ALA A 57 -20.13 -3.67 -28.98
C ALA A 57 -20.49 -4.45 -30.26
N LEU A 58 -21.43 -5.41 -30.17
CA LEU A 58 -21.92 -6.18 -31.32
C LEU A 58 -22.65 -5.32 -32.35
N ASN A 59 -23.31 -4.25 -31.91
CA ASN A 59 -24.01 -3.30 -32.79
C ASN A 59 -23.10 -2.18 -33.32
N GLY A 60 -21.78 -2.24 -33.07
CA GLY A 60 -20.83 -1.25 -33.58
C GLY A 60 -20.92 0.11 -32.89
N LEU A 61 -21.31 0.14 -31.61
CA LEU A 61 -21.43 1.33 -30.77
C LEU A 61 -20.34 1.33 -29.69
N PRO A 62 -19.06 1.58 -30.03
CA PRO A 62 -17.94 1.46 -29.11
C PRO A 62 -17.97 2.44 -27.94
N HIS A 63 -18.49 3.66 -28.11
CA HIS A 63 -18.54 4.64 -27.01
C HIS A 63 -19.65 4.29 -26.01
N LEU A 64 -20.80 3.80 -26.51
CA LEU A 64 -21.84 3.25 -25.67
C LEU A 64 -21.37 1.99 -24.91
N ALA A 65 -20.59 1.12 -25.56
CA ALA A 65 -19.98 -0.04 -24.91
C ALA A 65 -18.97 0.36 -23.82
N ALA A 66 -18.20 1.43 -24.05
CA ALA A 66 -17.29 1.99 -23.04
C ALA A 66 -18.05 2.56 -21.84
N LEU A 67 -19.15 3.30 -22.07
CA LEU A 67 -20.03 3.77 -21.00
C LEU A 67 -20.59 2.62 -20.16
N ALA A 68 -21.10 1.57 -20.81
CA ALA A 68 -21.61 0.39 -20.12
C ALA A 68 -20.51 -0.33 -19.32
N ALA A 69 -19.27 -0.37 -19.81
CA ALA A 69 -18.14 -0.94 -19.08
C ALA A 69 -17.78 -0.13 -17.83
N THR A 70 -17.80 1.20 -17.88
CA THR A 70 -17.56 2.04 -16.69
C THR A 70 -18.69 1.91 -15.66
N MET A 71 -19.94 1.78 -16.13
CA MET A 71 -21.07 1.47 -15.25
C MET A 71 -20.91 0.09 -14.59
N GLU A 72 -20.52 -0.93 -15.35
CA GLU A 72 -20.23 -2.29 -14.84
C GLU A 72 -19.16 -2.26 -13.75
N GLU A 73 -18.04 -1.57 -13.97
CA GLU A 73 -16.96 -1.41 -12.99
C GLU A 73 -17.45 -0.70 -11.70
N THR A 74 -18.23 0.37 -11.85
CA THR A 74 -18.78 1.12 -10.71
C THR A 74 -19.78 0.27 -9.90
N VAL A 75 -20.57 -0.57 -10.56
CA VAL A 75 -21.47 -1.54 -9.90
C VAL A 75 -20.67 -2.61 -9.14
N GLU A 76 -19.57 -3.11 -9.69
CA GLU A 76 -18.71 -4.08 -9.00
C GLU A 76 -18.06 -3.48 -7.75
N HIS A 77 -17.63 -2.21 -7.81
CA HIS A 77 -17.16 -1.50 -6.62
C HIS A 77 -18.25 -1.35 -5.56
N LEU A 78 -19.47 -0.99 -5.99
CA LEU A 78 -20.61 -0.90 -5.09
C LEU A 78 -20.92 -2.26 -4.43
N ALA A 79 -20.74 -3.37 -5.15
CA ALA A 79 -20.92 -4.72 -4.63
C ALA A 79 -19.84 -5.11 -3.59
N ALA A 80 -18.61 -4.64 -3.78
CA ALA A 80 -17.50 -4.87 -2.86
C ALA A 80 -17.47 -3.91 -1.66
N ALA A 81 -18.19 -2.78 -1.74
CA ALA A 81 -18.23 -1.76 -0.70
C ALA A 81 -18.96 -2.25 0.58
N ARG A 82 -18.56 -1.71 1.73
CA ARG A 82 -19.28 -1.94 2.99
C ARG A 82 -20.67 -1.31 2.93
N PRO A 83 -21.69 -1.88 3.60
CA PRO A 83 -23.03 -1.28 3.66
C PRO A 83 -22.96 0.18 4.13
N GLY A 84 -23.53 1.09 3.33
CA GLY A 84 -23.57 2.52 3.64
C GLY A 84 -22.39 3.38 3.15
N THR A 85 -21.33 2.80 2.56
CA THR A 85 -20.19 3.60 2.03
C THR A 85 -20.25 3.90 0.53
N GLY A 86 -21.21 3.32 -0.20
CA GLY A 86 -21.33 3.42 -1.67
C GLY A 86 -22.07 4.65 -2.21
N GLY A 87 -22.33 5.67 -1.39
CA GLY A 87 -23.13 6.84 -1.80
C GLY A 87 -22.58 7.58 -3.03
N ARG A 88 -21.24 7.65 -3.17
CA ARG A 88 -20.59 8.24 -4.34
C ARG A 88 -20.72 7.39 -5.60
N ASP A 89 -20.64 6.08 -5.47
CA ASP A 89 -20.81 5.15 -6.60
C ASP A 89 -22.26 5.19 -7.11
N VAL A 90 -23.23 5.29 -6.20
CA VAL A 90 -24.65 5.49 -6.56
C VAL A 90 -24.85 6.83 -7.28
N GLU A 91 -24.24 7.91 -6.80
CA GLU A 91 -24.29 9.22 -7.48
C GLU A 91 -23.68 9.19 -8.89
N ALA A 92 -22.51 8.54 -9.04
CA ALA A 92 -21.86 8.34 -10.32
C ALA A 92 -22.71 7.50 -11.28
N LEU A 93 -23.34 6.41 -10.79
CA LEU A 93 -24.25 5.59 -11.57
C LEU A 93 -25.50 6.35 -12.02
N CYS A 94 -26.09 7.18 -11.15
CA CYS A 94 -27.18 8.07 -11.51
C CYS A 94 -26.77 9.04 -12.64
N ALA A 95 -25.59 9.64 -12.54
CA ALA A 95 -25.08 10.52 -13.58
C ALA A 95 -24.84 9.78 -14.91
N MET A 96 -24.22 8.59 -14.87
CA MET A 96 -24.00 7.76 -16.05
C MET A 96 -25.32 7.26 -16.68
N ALA A 97 -26.36 6.98 -15.90
CA ALA A 97 -27.68 6.62 -16.41
C ALA A 97 -28.30 7.76 -17.24
N VAL A 98 -28.10 9.02 -16.82
CA VAL A 98 -28.52 10.20 -17.62
C VAL A 98 -27.75 10.28 -18.94
N VAL A 99 -26.45 9.99 -18.92
CA VAL A 99 -25.63 9.93 -20.15
C VAL A 99 -26.10 8.81 -21.08
N LEU A 100 -26.37 7.63 -20.52
CA LEU A 100 -26.87 6.47 -21.26
C LEU A 100 -28.19 6.82 -21.94
N LYS A 101 -29.12 7.43 -21.22
CA LYS A 101 -30.40 7.91 -21.76
C LYS A 101 -30.21 8.84 -22.97
N ALA A 102 -29.38 9.88 -22.81
CA ALA A 102 -29.09 10.82 -23.88
C ALA A 102 -28.42 10.16 -25.10
N ALA A 103 -27.55 9.18 -24.86
CA ALA A 103 -26.92 8.40 -25.93
C ALA A 103 -27.96 7.55 -26.69
N LEU A 104 -28.87 6.87 -25.98
CA LEU A 104 -29.94 6.07 -26.61
C LEU A 104 -30.91 6.94 -27.41
N ASP A 105 -31.28 8.13 -26.91
CA ASP A 105 -32.09 9.10 -27.66
C ASP A 105 -31.38 9.55 -28.95
N THR A 106 -30.07 9.82 -28.87
CA THR A 106 -29.26 10.23 -30.03
C THR A 106 -29.16 9.12 -31.07
N ILE A 107 -28.92 7.88 -30.63
CA ILE A 107 -28.86 6.72 -31.52
C ILE A 107 -30.22 6.43 -32.15
N GLY A 108 -31.32 6.55 -31.38
CA GLY A 108 -32.67 6.35 -31.88
C GLY A 108 -33.10 7.37 -32.93
N THR A 109 -32.57 8.60 -32.87
CA THR A 109 -32.90 9.67 -33.82
C THR A 109 -31.97 9.72 -35.03
N THR A 110 -30.67 9.51 -34.82
CA THR A 110 -29.64 9.68 -35.86
C THR A 110 -29.14 8.38 -36.46
N GLY A 111 -29.38 7.25 -35.79
CA GLY A 111 -28.80 5.95 -36.13
C GLY A 111 -27.33 5.79 -35.72
N ALA A 112 -26.70 6.81 -35.12
CA ALA A 112 -25.30 6.80 -34.73
C ALA A 112 -25.11 7.31 -33.29
N GLU A 113 -24.01 6.90 -32.65
CA GLU A 113 -23.61 7.45 -31.35
C GLU A 113 -22.82 8.76 -31.52
N ASP A 114 -23.04 9.69 -30.59
CA ASP A 114 -22.18 10.87 -30.43
C ASP A 114 -21.05 10.52 -29.47
N GLY A 115 -19.95 9.99 -30.01
CA GLY A 115 -18.81 9.54 -29.23
C GLY A 115 -18.12 10.64 -28.43
N GLU A 116 -18.07 11.87 -28.96
CA GLU A 116 -17.46 13.01 -28.27
C GLU A 116 -18.31 13.44 -27.06
N ALA A 117 -19.63 13.51 -27.21
CA ALA A 117 -20.52 13.81 -26.11
C ALA A 117 -20.44 12.75 -25.00
N ILE A 118 -20.44 11.47 -25.37
CA ILE A 118 -20.33 10.34 -24.42
C ILE A 118 -18.98 10.39 -23.69
N ALA A 119 -17.87 10.55 -24.41
CA ALA A 119 -16.53 10.61 -23.81
C ALA A 119 -16.38 11.81 -22.87
N THR A 120 -16.89 12.98 -23.26
CA THR A 120 -16.85 14.19 -22.43
C THR A 120 -17.69 14.03 -21.16
N ALA A 121 -18.85 13.38 -21.27
CA ALA A 121 -19.69 13.10 -20.11
C ALA A 121 -19.06 12.07 -19.18
N LEU A 122 -18.47 11.01 -19.73
CA LEU A 122 -17.71 10.02 -18.96
C LEU A 122 -16.53 10.65 -18.22
N ALA A 123 -15.76 11.54 -18.85
CA ALA A 123 -14.65 12.22 -18.18
C ALA A 123 -15.09 13.04 -16.94
N ARG A 124 -16.35 13.46 -16.86
CA ARG A 124 -16.92 14.19 -15.71
C ARG A 124 -17.45 13.28 -14.60
N HIS A 125 -17.81 12.05 -14.93
CA HIS A 125 -18.60 11.17 -14.05
C HIS A 125 -17.96 9.82 -13.76
N ALA A 126 -16.98 9.40 -14.56
CA ALA A 126 -16.20 8.21 -14.29
C ALA A 126 -15.39 8.42 -13.00
N PRO A 127 -15.37 7.45 -12.07
CA PRO A 127 -14.39 7.47 -10.99
C PRO A 127 -13.00 7.48 -11.64
N SER A 128 -12.22 8.53 -11.42
CA SER A 128 -10.86 8.57 -11.96
C SER A 128 -10.07 7.39 -11.38
N SER A 129 -9.32 6.66 -12.21
CA SER A 129 -8.35 5.66 -11.76
C SER A 129 -7.36 6.22 -10.72
N ALA A 130 -7.07 7.53 -10.79
CA ALA A 130 -6.28 8.25 -9.78
C ALA A 130 -7.05 8.46 -8.46
N GLN A 131 -8.37 8.65 -8.51
CA GLN A 131 -9.22 8.70 -7.32
C GLN A 131 -9.44 7.31 -6.72
N MET A 132 -9.46 6.25 -7.53
CA MET A 132 -9.53 4.86 -7.06
C MET A 132 -8.23 4.41 -6.38
N ALA A 133 -7.07 4.74 -6.96
CA ALA A 133 -5.77 4.52 -6.30
C ALA A 133 -5.70 5.29 -4.98
N ALA A 134 -6.15 6.55 -4.95
CA ALA A 134 -6.25 7.32 -3.70
C ALA A 134 -7.27 6.73 -2.69
N THR A 135 -8.33 6.06 -3.16
CA THR A 135 -9.34 5.41 -2.30
C THR A 135 -8.83 4.08 -1.73
N GLU A 136 -8.10 3.30 -2.53
CA GLU A 136 -7.47 2.04 -2.10
C GLU A 136 -6.28 2.31 -1.17
N THR A 137 -5.41 3.27 -1.51
CA THR A 137 -4.32 3.71 -0.63
C THR A 137 -4.89 4.31 0.66
N GLY A 138 -5.98 5.09 0.58
CA GLY A 138 -6.71 5.58 1.76
C GLY A 138 -7.23 4.44 2.64
N ARG A 139 -7.79 3.38 2.05
CA ARG A 139 -8.24 2.18 2.78
C ARG A 139 -7.08 1.45 3.45
N LYS A 140 -5.99 1.19 2.72
CA LYS A 140 -4.79 0.54 3.26
C LYS A 140 -4.16 1.36 4.39
N LEU A 141 -4.16 2.69 4.30
CA LEU A 141 -3.69 3.57 5.37
C LEU A 141 -4.59 3.50 6.61
N ALA A 142 -5.91 3.47 6.45
CA ALA A 142 -6.83 3.31 7.57
C ALA A 142 -6.66 1.95 8.27
N GLU A 143 -6.41 0.88 7.49
CA GLU A 143 -6.08 -0.45 8.03
C GLU A 143 -4.74 -0.45 8.77
N LEU A 144 -3.74 0.25 8.23
CA LEU A 144 -2.44 0.43 8.87
C LEU A 144 -2.56 1.20 10.19
N ASP A 145 -3.35 2.28 10.22
CA ASP A 145 -3.60 3.07 11.44
C ASP A 145 -4.33 2.24 12.52
N THR A 146 -5.29 1.44 12.09
CA THR A 146 -6.01 0.51 12.98
C THR A 146 -5.03 -0.53 13.54
N PHE A 147 -4.20 -1.13 12.68
CA PHE A 147 -3.16 -2.07 13.09
C PHE A 147 -2.20 -1.45 14.10
N PHE A 148 -1.72 -0.22 13.86
CA PHE A 148 -0.81 0.45 14.78
C PHE A 148 -1.46 0.76 16.13
N SER A 149 -2.74 1.12 16.13
CA SER A 149 -3.48 1.41 17.37
C SER A 149 -3.79 0.16 18.19
N GLU A 150 -4.04 -0.98 17.53
CA GLU A 150 -4.49 -2.21 18.18
C GLU A 150 -3.35 -3.18 18.57
N ARG A 151 -2.15 -3.04 17.98
CA ARG A 151 -1.05 -4.02 18.09
C ARG A 151 0.24 -3.43 18.67
N MET A 152 0.13 -2.51 19.63
CA MET A 152 1.27 -1.82 20.24
C MET A 152 2.36 -2.76 20.80
N ASP A 153 1.96 -3.93 21.31
CA ASP A 153 2.85 -4.98 21.84
C ASP A 153 3.80 -5.54 20.76
N VAL A 154 3.34 -5.61 19.52
CA VAL A 154 4.12 -6.07 18.38
C VAL A 154 5.01 -4.95 17.82
N LEU A 155 4.53 -3.70 17.88
CA LEU A 155 5.27 -2.55 17.36
C LEU A 155 6.53 -2.23 18.16
N GLU A 156 6.54 -2.54 19.47
CA GLU A 156 7.72 -2.37 20.33
C GLU A 156 8.95 -3.12 19.78
N TYR A 157 8.73 -4.23 19.08
CA TYR A 157 9.80 -5.01 18.45
C TYR A 157 9.93 -4.71 16.96
N PHE A 158 8.82 -4.57 16.25
CA PHE A 158 8.82 -4.38 14.80
C PHE A 158 9.37 -3.02 14.36
N VAL A 159 8.99 -1.93 15.02
CA VAL A 159 9.38 -0.57 14.57
C VAL A 159 10.90 -0.36 14.65
N PRO A 160 11.59 -0.71 15.76
CA PRO A 160 13.05 -0.61 15.81
C PRO A 160 13.75 -1.46 14.74
N GLU A 161 13.31 -2.70 14.54
CA GLU A 161 13.86 -3.60 13.52
C GLU A 161 13.66 -3.04 12.10
N ALA A 162 12.46 -2.52 11.81
CA ALA A 162 12.15 -1.89 10.54
C ALA A 162 13.03 -0.65 10.29
N VAL A 163 13.26 0.17 11.32
CA VAL A 163 14.15 1.33 11.23
C VAL A 163 15.59 0.91 10.94
N GLU A 164 16.13 -0.10 11.63
CA GLU A 164 17.48 -0.62 11.36
C GLU A 164 17.63 -1.10 9.90
N HIS A 165 16.63 -1.79 9.36
CA HIS A 165 16.65 -2.20 7.96
C HIS A 165 16.55 -1.02 6.99
N LEU A 166 15.72 -0.03 7.27
CA LEU A 166 15.61 1.19 6.47
C LEU A 166 16.90 2.03 6.48
N GLU A 167 17.63 2.04 7.59
CA GLU A 167 18.96 2.65 7.68
C GLU A 167 19.99 1.89 6.84
N SER A 168 19.98 0.55 6.90
CA SER A 168 20.84 -0.31 6.08
C SER A 168 20.58 -0.14 4.58
N MET A 169 19.29 -0.04 4.20
CA MET A 169 18.87 0.27 2.82
C MET A 169 19.42 1.62 2.37
N ALA A 170 19.28 2.67 3.19
CA ALA A 170 19.74 4.00 2.84
C ALA A 170 21.25 4.09 2.68
N GLN A 171 22.02 3.46 3.57
CA GLN A 171 23.48 3.40 3.46
C GLN A 171 23.90 2.68 2.17
N SER A 172 23.23 1.56 1.85
CA SER A 172 23.51 0.80 0.63
C SER A 172 23.18 1.61 -0.63
N LEU A 173 22.04 2.30 -0.65
CA LEU A 173 21.62 3.16 -1.76
C LEU A 173 22.55 4.36 -1.98
N LEU A 174 22.97 5.03 -0.91
CA LEU A 174 23.94 6.13 -0.99
C LEU A 174 25.31 5.66 -1.50
N GLY A 175 25.73 4.45 -1.10
CA GLY A 175 26.93 3.82 -1.64
C GLY A 175 26.81 3.51 -3.14
N LEU A 176 25.67 2.96 -3.56
CA LEU A 176 25.37 2.64 -4.96
C LEU A 176 25.30 3.90 -5.84
N GLU A 177 24.79 5.01 -5.32
CA GLU A 177 24.73 6.29 -6.03
C GLU A 177 26.12 6.92 -6.20
N ARG A 178 26.99 6.83 -5.19
CA ARG A 178 28.33 7.45 -5.21
C ARG A 178 29.36 6.65 -5.97
N ASP A 179 29.43 5.34 -5.71
CA ASP A 179 30.53 4.48 -6.14
C ASP A 179 30.11 3.55 -7.29
N GLY A 180 28.84 3.62 -7.71
CA GLY A 180 28.26 2.80 -8.76
C GLY A 180 27.76 1.43 -8.26
N SER A 181 27.08 0.72 -9.16
CA SER A 181 26.41 -0.54 -8.83
C SER A 181 27.41 -1.69 -8.64
N THR A 182 27.75 -2.00 -7.40
CA THR A 182 28.57 -3.18 -7.06
C THR A 182 27.67 -4.31 -6.56
N ASP A 183 27.97 -5.55 -6.98
CA ASP A 183 27.18 -6.73 -6.61
C ASP A 183 27.02 -6.88 -5.09
N SER A 184 28.06 -6.51 -4.32
CA SER A 184 28.02 -6.55 -2.86
C SER A 184 27.02 -5.56 -2.26
N ALA A 185 26.91 -4.36 -2.82
CA ALA A 185 25.98 -3.34 -2.32
C ALA A 185 24.53 -3.68 -2.73
N ILE A 186 24.31 -4.18 -3.95
CA ILE A 186 23.00 -4.72 -4.36
C ILE A 186 22.57 -5.87 -3.46
N ALA A 187 23.47 -6.82 -3.18
CA ALA A 187 23.16 -7.96 -2.31
C ALA A 187 22.81 -7.53 -0.88
N THR A 188 23.47 -6.49 -0.36
CA THR A 188 23.17 -5.93 0.97
C THR A 188 21.81 -5.26 0.99
N LEU A 189 21.52 -4.43 -0.02
CA LEU A 189 20.22 -3.77 -0.20
C LEU A 189 19.09 -4.80 -0.34
N PHE A 190 19.25 -5.80 -1.19
CA PHE A 190 18.28 -6.88 -1.39
C PHE A 190 17.97 -7.61 -0.08
N ARG A 191 18.99 -7.95 0.72
CA ARG A 191 18.79 -8.62 2.02
C ARG A 191 18.03 -7.73 3.00
N ALA A 192 18.36 -6.44 3.08
CA ALA A 192 17.67 -5.51 3.97
C ALA A 192 16.17 -5.41 3.61
N VAL A 193 15.85 -5.31 2.32
CA VAL A 193 14.46 -5.30 1.83
C VAL A 193 13.77 -6.63 2.09
N HIS A 194 14.43 -7.77 1.82
CA HIS A 194 13.87 -9.11 2.05
C HIS A 194 13.53 -9.35 3.52
N THR A 195 14.42 -8.94 4.44
CA THR A 195 14.16 -9.07 5.88
C THR A 195 13.04 -8.15 6.32
N LEU A 196 13.01 -6.89 5.85
CA LEU A 196 11.91 -5.96 6.15
C LEU A 196 10.55 -6.49 5.66
N LYS A 197 10.50 -7.06 4.45
CA LYS A 197 9.31 -7.74 3.92
C LYS A 197 8.87 -8.88 4.84
N GLY A 198 9.82 -9.76 5.21
CA GLY A 198 9.56 -10.90 6.08
C GLY A 198 9.03 -10.48 7.45
N ALA A 199 9.65 -9.48 8.08
CA ALA A 199 9.22 -8.92 9.34
C ALA A 199 7.80 -8.33 9.23
N ALA A 200 7.54 -7.52 8.20
CA ALA A 200 6.24 -6.89 7.97
C ALA A 200 5.11 -7.91 7.80
N TYR A 201 5.31 -8.96 6.99
CA TYR A 201 4.30 -10.01 6.83
C TYR A 201 4.13 -10.86 8.09
N THR A 202 5.20 -11.11 8.83
CA THR A 202 5.15 -11.87 10.10
C THR A 202 4.28 -11.17 11.14
N VAL A 203 4.36 -9.84 11.22
CA VAL A 203 3.55 -9.06 12.15
C VAL A 203 2.15 -8.71 11.63
N GLY A 204 1.88 -8.97 10.35
CA GLY A 204 0.60 -8.68 9.69
C GLY A 204 0.51 -7.26 9.11
N CYS A 205 1.62 -6.54 8.99
CA CYS A 205 1.68 -5.21 8.42
C CYS A 205 1.73 -5.27 6.88
N GLY A 206 0.58 -5.54 6.26
CA GLY A 206 0.46 -5.80 4.83
C GLY A 206 0.91 -4.64 3.94
N MET A 207 0.55 -3.39 4.26
CA MET A 207 0.89 -2.23 3.43
C MET A 207 2.40 -2.01 3.28
N ILE A 208 3.16 -2.19 4.38
CA ILE A 208 4.63 -2.10 4.37
C ILE A 208 5.22 -3.33 3.65
N GLY A 209 4.71 -4.53 3.93
CA GLY A 209 5.15 -5.78 3.30
C GLY A 209 5.00 -5.75 1.78
N ASP A 210 3.85 -5.28 1.28
CA ASP A 210 3.54 -5.18 -0.15
C ASP A 210 4.52 -4.27 -0.89
N LEU A 211 4.84 -3.11 -0.32
CA LEU A 211 5.79 -2.18 -0.94
C LEU A 211 7.21 -2.73 -0.89
N ALA A 212 7.63 -3.32 0.24
CA ALA A 212 8.93 -3.97 0.35
C ALA A 212 9.08 -5.11 -0.67
N HIS A 213 8.03 -5.92 -0.86
CA HIS A 213 8.02 -6.99 -1.86
C HIS A 213 8.20 -6.46 -3.29
N ARG A 214 7.49 -5.39 -3.69
CA ARG A 214 7.65 -4.78 -5.02
C ARG A 214 9.07 -4.26 -5.26
N ILE A 215 9.70 -3.70 -4.22
CA ILE A 215 11.10 -3.26 -4.29
C ILE A 215 12.03 -4.48 -4.40
N GLU A 216 11.77 -5.54 -3.64
CA GLU A 216 12.54 -6.78 -3.68
C GLU A 216 12.50 -7.45 -5.05
N ASP A 217 11.32 -7.53 -5.68
CA ASP A 217 11.16 -8.12 -7.02
C ASP A 217 12.02 -7.39 -8.05
N MET A 218 11.97 -6.05 -8.03
CA MET A 218 12.79 -5.22 -8.93
C MET A 218 14.28 -5.41 -8.67
N LEU A 219 14.71 -5.46 -7.41
CA LEU A 219 16.10 -5.75 -7.04
C LEU A 219 16.51 -7.20 -7.38
N GLY A 220 15.55 -8.14 -7.40
CA GLY A 220 15.72 -9.51 -7.85
C GLY A 220 16.08 -9.56 -9.33
N ASP A 221 15.35 -8.82 -10.18
CA ASP A 221 15.66 -8.68 -11.60
C ASP A 221 17.08 -8.16 -11.83
N VAL A 222 17.49 -7.18 -11.02
CA VAL A 222 18.84 -6.58 -11.08
C VAL A 222 19.91 -7.58 -10.67
N ARG A 223 19.71 -8.26 -9.54
CA ARG A 223 20.65 -9.25 -8.99
C ARG A 223 20.84 -10.42 -9.95
N ASP A 224 19.77 -10.88 -10.59
CA ASP A 224 19.77 -12.04 -11.48
C ASP A 224 20.23 -11.66 -12.90
N GLY A 225 20.57 -10.38 -13.14
CA GLY A 225 21.10 -9.87 -14.41
C GLY A 225 20.05 -9.65 -15.51
N HIS A 226 18.76 -9.73 -15.18
CA HIS A 226 17.65 -9.46 -16.09
C HIS A 226 17.42 -7.96 -16.31
N ARG A 227 17.91 -7.11 -15.39
CA ARG A 227 17.81 -5.65 -15.44
C ARG A 227 19.15 -4.99 -15.10
N THR A 228 19.50 -3.93 -15.80
CA THR A 228 20.63 -3.08 -15.40
C THR A 228 20.19 -2.13 -14.29
N PHE A 229 21.01 -1.92 -13.25
CA PHE A 229 20.68 -0.99 -12.19
C PHE A 229 20.91 0.46 -12.64
N THR A 230 19.98 0.97 -13.44
CA THR A 230 20.02 2.31 -14.02
C THR A 230 19.80 3.39 -12.95
N ARG A 231 20.08 4.65 -13.30
CA ARG A 231 19.75 5.79 -12.44
C ARG A 231 18.25 5.85 -12.12
N THR A 232 17.40 5.58 -13.11
CA THR A 232 15.94 5.52 -12.94
C THR A 232 15.54 4.41 -11.98
N ALA A 233 16.21 3.26 -12.02
CA ALA A 233 16.01 2.19 -11.05
C ALA A 233 16.42 2.63 -9.63
N ILE A 234 17.58 3.30 -9.47
CA ILE A 234 18.03 3.84 -8.18
C ILE A 234 17.01 4.84 -7.61
N GLU A 235 16.56 5.82 -8.42
CA GLU A 235 15.56 6.82 -8.03
C GLU A 235 14.22 6.16 -7.63
N THR A 236 13.85 5.07 -8.32
CA THR A 236 12.66 4.28 -7.99
C THR A 236 12.78 3.60 -6.63
N VAL A 237 13.95 3.03 -6.29
CA VAL A 237 14.19 2.44 -4.96
C VAL A 237 14.20 3.53 -3.88
N PHE A 238 14.79 4.70 -4.13
CA PHE A 238 14.75 5.81 -3.19
C PHE A 238 13.30 6.23 -2.87
N ALA A 239 12.46 6.38 -3.90
CA ALA A 239 11.04 6.70 -3.71
C ALA A 239 10.32 5.62 -2.87
N GLY A 240 10.62 4.34 -3.12
CA GLY A 240 10.11 3.22 -2.33
C GLY A 240 10.57 3.24 -0.87
N MET A 241 11.86 3.50 -0.63
CA MET A 241 12.43 3.62 0.71
C MET A 241 11.81 4.80 1.48
N ASP A 242 11.63 5.95 0.84
CA ASP A 242 11.03 7.13 1.46
C ASP A 242 9.57 6.87 1.85
N ALA A 243 8.80 6.20 0.99
CA ALA A 243 7.45 5.77 1.31
C ALA A 243 7.44 4.78 2.49
N LEU A 244 8.31 3.76 2.51
CA LEU A 244 8.44 2.83 3.64
C LEU A 244 8.79 3.55 4.95
N ARG A 245 9.70 4.52 4.92
CA ARG A 245 10.06 5.34 6.09
C ARG A 245 8.87 6.11 6.62
N LEU A 246 8.09 6.75 5.75
CA LEU A 246 6.90 7.50 6.17
C LEU A 246 5.83 6.57 6.76
N LEU A 247 5.65 5.37 6.20
CA LEU A 247 4.72 4.38 6.74
C LEU A 247 5.16 3.87 8.12
N VAL A 248 6.43 3.49 8.29
CA VAL A 248 6.96 3.00 9.58
C VAL A 248 6.91 4.08 10.65
N ARG A 249 7.31 5.32 10.33
CA ARG A 249 7.23 6.46 11.26
C ARG A 249 5.81 6.78 11.70
N SER A 250 4.82 6.43 10.88
CA SER A 250 3.42 6.64 11.22
C SER A 250 2.85 5.70 12.29
N ALA A 251 3.66 4.77 12.80
CA ALA A 251 3.35 3.98 13.99
C ALA A 251 3.34 4.80 15.29
N GLU A 252 4.10 5.90 15.35
CA GLU A 252 4.10 6.82 16.50
C GLU A 252 3.05 7.92 16.33
N ASP A 253 3.06 8.59 15.18
CA ASP A 253 2.15 9.70 14.85
C ASP A 253 1.84 9.71 13.35
N PRO A 254 0.56 9.73 12.91
CA PRO A 254 0.20 9.81 11.51
C PRO A 254 0.93 10.93 10.75
N VAL A 255 1.79 10.54 9.81
CA VAL A 255 2.58 11.47 9.00
C VAL A 255 1.79 11.88 7.75
N GLU A 256 1.64 13.19 7.52
CA GLU A 256 1.04 13.70 6.27
C GLU A 256 1.87 13.31 5.03
N GLY A 257 1.19 13.13 3.90
CA GLY A 257 1.85 12.83 2.63
C GLY A 257 2.32 11.38 2.44
N ARG A 258 2.21 10.51 3.46
CA ARG A 258 2.56 9.08 3.36
C ARG A 258 1.81 8.32 2.25
N GLY A 259 0.54 8.66 2.01
CA GLY A 259 -0.25 8.10 0.91
C GLY A 259 0.27 8.53 -0.46
N ALA A 260 0.53 9.82 -0.65
CA ALA A 260 1.07 10.34 -1.91
C ALA A 260 2.48 9.80 -2.20
N ALA A 261 3.30 9.57 -1.16
CA ALA A 261 4.60 8.92 -1.30
C ALA A 261 4.46 7.45 -1.72
N TYR A 262 3.52 6.72 -1.10
CA TYR A 262 3.21 5.33 -1.46
C TYR A 262 2.74 5.21 -2.91
N ASP A 263 1.78 6.03 -3.32
CA ASP A 263 1.25 6.03 -4.70
C ASP A 263 2.33 6.36 -5.71
N ARG A 264 3.18 7.35 -5.41
CA ARG A 264 4.33 7.71 -6.25
C ARG A 264 5.29 6.54 -6.40
N ALA A 265 5.64 5.87 -5.30
CA ALA A 265 6.56 4.73 -5.33
C ALA A 265 6.00 3.59 -6.19
N LEU A 266 4.72 3.25 -6.02
CA LEU A 266 4.06 2.23 -6.84
C LEU A 266 4.03 2.62 -8.32
N ALA A 267 3.69 3.86 -8.64
CA ALA A 267 3.67 4.34 -10.01
C ALA A 267 5.05 4.23 -10.68
N LEU A 268 6.13 4.59 -9.97
CA LEU A 268 7.50 4.46 -10.48
C LEU A 268 7.89 2.99 -10.69
N LEU A 269 7.59 2.11 -9.73
CA LEU A 269 7.88 0.67 -9.84
C LEU A 269 7.14 0.02 -11.02
N VAL A 270 5.89 0.41 -11.28
CA VAL A 270 5.09 -0.08 -12.41
C VAL A 270 5.57 0.49 -13.74
N ALA A 271 5.95 1.77 -13.77
CA ALA A 271 6.39 2.45 -14.99
C ALA A 271 7.84 2.10 -15.37
N LEU A 272 8.65 1.60 -14.44
CA LEU A 272 10.09 1.36 -14.64
C LEU A 272 10.42 0.56 -15.91
N PRO A 273 9.73 -0.55 -16.27
CA PRO A 273 10.00 -1.27 -17.51
C PRO A 273 9.80 -0.41 -18.78
N ALA A 274 8.81 0.48 -18.79
CA ALA A 274 8.56 1.37 -19.92
C ALA A 274 9.57 2.53 -19.97
N LEU A 275 9.91 3.11 -18.80
CA LEU A 275 10.90 4.18 -18.69
C LEU A 275 12.30 3.71 -19.12
N GLU A 276 12.66 2.46 -18.84
CA GLU A 276 13.93 1.89 -19.28
C GLU A 276 13.95 1.51 -20.78
N ALA A 277 12.80 1.16 -21.35
CA ALA A 277 12.68 0.90 -22.79
C ALA A 277 12.84 2.17 -23.63
N GLU A 278 12.42 3.33 -23.11
CA GLU A 278 12.61 4.64 -23.75
C GLU A 278 14.03 5.20 -23.53
N ALA A 279 14.70 4.82 -22.44
CA ALA A 279 16.02 5.33 -22.03
C ALA A 279 17.22 4.51 -22.57
N THR A 280 17.12 3.89 -23.74
CA THR A 280 18.28 3.25 -24.37
C THR A 280 19.34 4.30 -24.76
N GLY A 281 20.28 4.55 -23.85
CA GLY A 281 21.58 5.16 -24.14
C GLY A 281 21.90 6.44 -23.36
N GLU A 282 22.39 6.31 -22.13
CA GLU A 282 23.67 6.88 -21.65
C GLU A 282 23.78 6.76 -20.11
N PRO A 283 24.92 6.27 -19.56
CA PRO A 283 25.18 6.38 -18.13
C PRO A 283 25.50 7.86 -17.83
N ALA A 284 24.69 8.50 -16.98
CA ALA A 284 24.80 9.94 -16.75
C ALA A 284 25.53 10.27 -15.43
N PRO A 285 26.69 10.95 -15.48
CA PRO A 285 27.30 11.58 -14.32
C PRO A 285 27.38 13.11 -14.49
N GLU A 286 26.29 13.87 -14.63
CA GLU A 286 26.40 15.36 -14.64
C GLU A 286 25.14 16.17 -14.32
N VAL A 287 24.31 15.78 -13.35
CA VAL A 287 23.20 16.67 -12.87
C VAL A 287 23.12 16.75 -11.33
N ALA A 288 24.12 16.24 -10.62
CA ALA A 288 24.18 16.14 -9.15
C ALA A 288 24.28 17.49 -8.40
N ARG A 289 24.08 18.64 -9.06
CA ARG A 289 24.28 19.96 -8.43
C ARG A 289 23.00 20.67 -8.00
N GLU A 290 21.83 20.30 -8.50
CA GLU A 290 20.61 21.11 -8.29
C GLU A 290 19.69 20.61 -7.15
N LEU A 291 19.77 19.34 -6.75
CA LEU A 291 18.92 18.77 -5.68
C LEU A 291 19.56 18.82 -4.28
N ALA A 292 20.90 18.92 -4.19
CA ALA A 292 21.64 18.98 -2.92
C ALA A 292 21.31 20.24 -2.08
N THR A 293 20.77 21.30 -2.69
CA THR A 293 20.44 22.55 -1.99
C THR A 293 19.11 22.49 -1.22
N ARG A 294 18.28 21.44 -1.40
CA ARG A 294 17.01 21.30 -0.66
C ARG A 294 17.09 20.49 0.63
N VAL A 295 18.23 19.82 0.90
CA VAL A 295 18.41 18.96 2.08
C VAL A 295 19.17 19.66 3.22
N THR A 296 19.82 20.80 2.97
CA THR A 296 20.64 21.51 3.98
C THR A 296 19.88 22.60 4.74
N GLY A 297 18.62 22.34 5.08
CA GLY A 297 17.81 23.27 5.87
C GLY A 297 17.00 22.52 6.90
N LEU A 298 17.67 22.07 7.98
CA LEU A 298 17.16 21.88 9.34
C LEU A 298 18.24 21.17 10.19
N GLY A 299 18.81 21.90 11.15
CA GLY A 299 19.47 21.33 12.32
C GLY A 299 21.00 21.29 12.28
N GLU A 300 21.62 22.36 12.79
CA GLU A 300 22.96 22.29 13.37
C GLU A 300 22.97 21.25 14.51
N SER A 301 23.75 20.19 14.36
CA SER A 301 24.40 19.57 15.49
C SER A 301 25.74 18.98 15.07
N THR A 302 26.75 19.52 15.73
CA THR A 302 28.17 19.21 15.65
C THR A 302 28.44 17.71 15.65
N VAL A 303 29.12 17.21 14.62
CA VAL A 303 29.90 15.97 14.72
C VAL A 303 31.32 16.27 14.26
N VAL A 304 32.21 16.16 15.24
CA VAL A 304 33.65 16.35 15.14
C VAL A 304 34.24 15.33 14.17
N ALA A 305 35.06 15.81 13.24
CA ALA A 305 35.81 14.99 12.30
C ALA A 305 36.74 14.00 13.02
N HIS A 306 36.59 12.71 12.73
CA HIS A 306 37.66 11.75 12.95
C HIS A 306 38.05 11.02 11.66
N ARG A 307 39.35 11.08 11.41
CA ARG A 307 40.10 10.69 10.23
C ARG A 307 40.21 9.17 10.15
N ALA A 308 40.20 8.66 8.92
CA ALA A 308 40.31 7.25 8.55
C ALA A 308 41.49 6.52 9.21
N GLU A 309 41.23 5.31 9.73
CA GLU A 309 42.25 4.32 10.07
C GLU A 309 41.76 2.90 9.71
N ALA A 310 42.70 2.07 9.26
CA ALA A 310 42.51 0.85 8.48
C ALA A 310 41.87 -0.32 9.24
N ALA A 311 41.22 -1.20 8.46
CA ALA A 311 40.45 -2.36 8.86
C ALA A 311 41.22 -3.37 9.74
N ARG A 312 40.56 -3.81 10.83
CA ARG A 312 40.90 -5.01 11.62
C ARG A 312 39.67 -5.93 11.72
N PRO A 313 39.86 -7.27 11.79
CA PRO A 313 38.75 -8.22 11.77
C PRO A 313 37.89 -8.10 13.03
N ILE A 314 36.59 -7.93 12.82
CA ILE A 314 35.58 -7.74 13.86
C ILE A 314 35.33 -9.08 14.55
N ARG A 315 35.67 -9.17 15.84
CA ARG A 315 35.17 -10.26 16.71
C ARG A 315 33.69 -10.00 17.00
N PRO A 316 32.84 -11.03 17.12
CA PRO A 316 31.46 -10.84 17.52
C PRO A 316 31.41 -10.25 18.94
N SER A 317 31.13 -8.96 19.03
CA SER A 317 30.90 -8.26 20.29
C SER A 317 29.41 -7.98 20.40
N ILE A 318 28.75 -8.63 21.36
CA ILE A 318 27.35 -8.36 21.67
C ILE A 318 27.33 -7.04 22.45
N ARG A 319 26.72 -6.00 21.87
CA ARG A 319 26.48 -4.73 22.57
C ARG A 319 25.27 -4.92 23.48
N VAL A 320 25.52 -4.96 24.78
CA VAL A 320 24.47 -5.01 25.80
C VAL A 320 24.21 -3.58 26.26
N ASN A 321 22.95 -3.15 26.19
CA ASN A 321 22.51 -1.85 26.67
C ASN A 321 22.73 -1.76 28.20
N LEU A 322 23.37 -0.68 28.67
CA LEU A 322 23.74 -0.46 30.07
C LEU A 322 22.51 -0.38 30.99
N ASP A 323 21.39 0.16 30.53
CA ASP A 323 20.15 0.26 31.31
C ASP A 323 19.52 -1.13 31.57
N ARG A 324 19.73 -2.08 30.65
CA ARG A 324 19.33 -3.50 30.85
C ARG A 324 20.23 -4.20 31.87
N LEU A 325 21.52 -3.89 31.92
CA LEU A 325 22.43 -4.40 32.95
C LEU A 325 22.09 -3.83 34.33
N ASP A 326 21.75 -2.54 34.41
CA ASP A 326 21.32 -1.91 35.66
C ASP A 326 19.96 -2.44 36.12
N SER A 327 19.03 -2.72 35.20
CA SER A 327 17.76 -3.37 35.53
C SER A 327 17.95 -4.80 36.05
N LEU A 328 18.88 -5.56 35.47
CA LEU A 328 19.25 -6.89 35.98
C LEU A 328 19.94 -6.81 37.34
N MET A 329 20.81 -5.83 37.56
CA MET A 329 21.43 -5.60 38.87
C MET A 329 20.38 -5.20 39.92
N SER A 330 19.40 -4.39 39.55
CA SER A 330 18.26 -4.03 40.40
C SER A 330 17.42 -5.26 40.78
N LEU A 331 17.04 -6.08 39.79
CA LEU A 331 16.28 -7.31 40.02
C LEU A 331 17.05 -8.32 40.89
N VAL A 332 18.36 -8.50 40.64
CA VAL A 332 19.19 -9.37 41.48
C VAL A 332 19.30 -8.80 42.90
N GLY A 333 19.40 -7.48 43.04
CA GLY A 333 19.35 -6.80 44.34
C GLY A 333 18.06 -7.08 45.09
N GLU A 334 16.91 -6.92 44.44
CA GLU A 334 15.60 -7.23 45.02
C GLU A 334 15.47 -8.72 45.39
N LEU A 335 15.98 -9.63 44.55
CA LEU A 335 15.97 -11.07 44.82
C LEU A 335 16.84 -11.45 46.02
N VAL A 336 18.03 -10.85 46.15
CA VAL A 336 18.93 -11.07 47.31
C VAL A 336 18.28 -10.54 48.60
N ILE A 337 17.60 -9.38 48.53
CA ILE A 337 16.86 -8.83 49.67
C ILE A 337 15.69 -9.75 50.05
N ALA A 338 14.92 -10.23 49.08
CA ALA A 338 13.80 -11.16 49.31
C ALA A 338 14.28 -12.47 49.95
N ARG A 339 15.40 -13.02 49.47
CA ARG A 339 16.01 -14.22 50.04
C ARG A 339 16.53 -13.99 51.46
N SER A 340 17.21 -12.88 51.72
CA SER A 340 17.68 -12.53 53.06
C SER A 340 16.51 -12.43 54.03
N ARG A 341 15.42 -11.74 53.65
CA ARG A 341 14.20 -11.66 54.47
C ARG A 341 13.57 -13.02 54.74
N LEU A 342 13.52 -13.91 53.75
CA LEU A 342 13.05 -15.29 53.92
C LEU A 342 13.96 -16.10 54.87
N ASP A 343 15.28 -15.93 54.79
CA ASP A 343 16.22 -16.56 55.71
C ASP A 343 16.05 -16.04 57.14
N THR A 344 15.84 -14.73 57.33
CA THR A 344 15.52 -14.13 58.64
C THR A 344 14.18 -14.62 59.18
N TRP A 345 13.19 -14.81 58.31
CA TRP A 345 11.89 -15.39 58.68
C TRP A 345 12.02 -16.87 59.07
N CYS A 346 12.82 -17.64 58.33
CA CYS A 346 13.03 -19.07 58.61
C CYS A 346 13.86 -19.28 59.88
N SER A 347 14.82 -18.40 60.15
CA SER A 347 15.62 -18.42 61.39
C SER A 347 14.87 -17.87 62.61
N SER A 348 13.96 -16.91 62.44
CA SER A 348 13.05 -16.45 63.52
C SER A 348 11.87 -17.39 63.77
N SER A 349 11.49 -18.22 62.79
CA SER A 349 10.42 -19.23 62.90
C SER A 349 10.92 -20.62 63.33
N ARG A 350 12.14 -20.74 63.87
CA ARG A 350 12.58 -21.94 64.61
C ARG A 350 12.12 -21.84 66.07
N PRO A 351 11.02 -22.50 66.49
CA PRO A 351 10.70 -22.61 67.89
C PRO A 351 11.81 -23.37 68.63
N ALA A 352 12.19 -22.83 69.78
CA ALA A 352 13.08 -23.44 70.74
C ALA A 352 12.52 -24.79 71.21
N ILE A 353 12.94 -25.89 70.58
CA ILE A 353 12.91 -27.19 71.24
C ILE A 353 14.10 -27.18 72.21
N SER A 354 13.91 -26.50 73.34
CA SER A 354 14.74 -26.70 74.52
C SER A 354 14.48 -28.11 75.01
N CYS A 355 15.38 -29.02 74.65
CA CYS A 355 15.44 -30.35 75.24
C CYS A 355 15.85 -30.15 76.70
N ARG A 356 14.88 -30.13 77.63
CA ARG A 356 15.15 -30.24 79.06
C ARG A 356 15.84 -31.58 79.31
N SER A 357 17.16 -31.54 79.44
CA SER A 357 17.89 -32.57 80.18
C SER A 357 17.56 -32.43 81.66
N ARG A 358 16.76 -33.34 82.21
CA ARG A 358 16.95 -33.74 83.61
C ARG A 358 16.85 -35.25 83.73
N SER A 359 17.96 -35.78 84.20
CA SER A 359 18.26 -37.15 84.55
C SER A 359 17.35 -37.69 85.65
N ARG A 360 17.16 -39.01 85.58
CA ARG A 360 16.95 -39.97 86.66
C ARG A 360 17.23 -39.46 88.08
N GLY A 361 16.31 -39.82 88.98
CA GLY A 361 16.35 -39.69 90.43
C GLY A 361 14.96 -39.94 90.96
#